data_AF-A0A973URM2-F1
#
_entry.id   AF-A0A973URM2-F1
#
_cell.length_a   1.000
_cell.length_b   1.000
_cell.length_c   1.000
_cell.angle_alpha   90.00
_cell.angle_beta   90.00
_cell.angle_gamma   90.00
#
_symmetry.space_group_name_H-M   'P 1'
#
loop_
_entity.id
_entity.type
_entity.pdbx_description
1 polymer ?
#
loop_
_entity_poly.entity_id
_entity_poly.type
_entity_poly.pdbx_seq_one_letter_code
_entity_poly.pdbx_strand_id
1 'polypeptide(L)'
;MTQLGGYNRNVRDALGYVNVADPSSPDTFFRRNLPRAPLDDLAAALTDGVMTSVGVYLHAGDVITNLSFLSGATAGAGPANWWFALYDNSPTPALLAQTANQAAAAWAANTVKTLALSAAQTIKTSGIYWAAVMFDHNAGALPSLVGALGARPIVTGERNLAQTSGAGLTTTAPATIAAPAVQNSVPLVVLT
;
A
#
# COMPACT_ATOMS: atom_id res chain seq x y z
N MET A 1 17.97 -21.08 -27.68
CA MET A 1 17.16 -22.20 -28.24
C MET A 1 18.04 -23.43 -28.10
N THR A 2 17.74 -24.47 -27.33
CA THR A 2 16.50 -25.16 -26.92
C THR A 2 16.84 -25.84 -25.57
N GLN A 3 15.94 -25.92 -24.60
CA GLN A 3 14.97 -27.02 -24.59
C GLN A 3 13.83 -26.69 -23.60
N LEU A 4 12.68 -26.32 -24.16
CA LEU A 4 11.37 -26.65 -23.60
C LEU A 4 11.20 -28.16 -23.81
N GLY A 5 11.10 -28.94 -22.73
CA GLY A 5 10.64 -30.33 -22.78
C GLY A 5 11.47 -31.31 -21.94
N GLY A 6 10.94 -31.68 -20.78
CA GLY A 6 11.39 -32.84 -19.99
C GLY A 6 10.90 -32.84 -18.53
N TYR A 7 9.61 -33.06 -18.27
CA TYR A 7 9.04 -33.17 -16.91
C TYR A 7 8.37 -34.53 -16.71
N ASN A 8 9.01 -35.46 -15.98
CA ASN A 8 8.48 -36.82 -15.73
C ASN A 8 8.38 -37.21 -14.23
N ARG A 9 8.43 -36.28 -13.25
CA ARG A 9 8.12 -36.48 -11.81
C ARG A 9 7.62 -35.18 -11.15
N ASN A 10 7.07 -35.27 -9.92
CA ASN A 10 6.39 -34.20 -9.14
C ASN A 10 6.75 -32.77 -9.58
N VAL A 11 5.77 -32.09 -10.20
CA VAL A 11 5.89 -30.73 -10.73
C VAL A 11 6.00 -29.70 -9.61
N ARG A 12 7.22 -29.27 -9.27
CA ARG A 12 7.59 -28.00 -8.62
C ARG A 12 8.99 -27.67 -9.14
N ASP A 13 9.34 -26.55 -9.74
CA ASP A 13 8.81 -25.19 -9.72
C ASP A 13 9.40 -24.46 -10.96
N ALA A 14 8.56 -23.92 -11.85
CA ALA A 14 9.03 -23.20 -13.05
C ALA A 14 8.65 -21.71 -13.05
N LEU A 15 7.87 -21.30 -12.06
CA LEU A 15 7.54 -19.93 -11.70
C LEU A 15 7.32 -19.98 -10.19
N GLY A 16 8.40 -19.88 -9.41
CA GLY A 16 8.34 -19.64 -7.97
C GLY A 16 7.82 -18.23 -7.79
N TYR A 17 6.55 -18.07 -8.14
CA TYR A 17 6.06 -16.96 -8.94
C TYR A 17 6.45 -15.66 -8.26
N VAL A 18 7.32 -14.87 -8.89
CA VAL A 18 7.56 -13.50 -8.41
C VAL A 18 7.92 -13.44 -6.90
N ASN A 19 8.72 -14.44 -6.53
CA ASN A 19 9.08 -15.04 -5.26
C ASN A 19 8.85 -14.19 -3.98
N VAL A 20 8.22 -14.83 -3.00
CA VAL A 20 7.44 -14.22 -1.91
C VAL A 20 8.30 -13.76 -0.73
N ALA A 21 9.62 -13.93 -0.78
CA ALA A 21 10.47 -13.85 0.41
C ALA A 21 11.92 -13.37 0.21
N ASP A 22 12.30 -12.60 -0.83
CA ASP A 22 13.73 -12.21 -0.93
C ASP A 22 13.98 -10.70 -0.71
N PRO A 23 13.95 -10.24 0.55
CA PRO A 23 14.99 -9.33 0.97
C PRO A 23 16.30 -10.11 1.01
N SER A 24 17.40 -9.49 0.59
CA SER A 24 18.72 -10.13 0.43
C SER A 24 19.29 -10.86 1.67
N SER A 25 18.59 -10.84 2.80
CA SER A 25 18.84 -11.63 3.99
C SER A 25 17.54 -12.24 4.56
N PRO A 26 17.55 -13.51 5.01
CA PRO A 26 16.43 -14.13 5.71
C PRO A 26 16.01 -13.41 7.01
N ASP A 27 16.84 -12.49 7.51
CA ASP A 27 16.59 -11.70 8.73
C ASP A 27 15.85 -10.38 8.47
N THR A 28 15.62 -10.02 7.21
CA THR A 28 14.95 -8.74 6.91
C THR A 28 13.44 -8.94 6.99
N PHE A 29 12.85 -8.35 8.03
CA PHE A 29 11.41 -8.34 8.21
C PHE A 29 10.72 -7.46 7.17
N PHE A 30 9.64 -7.98 6.55
CA PHE A 30 8.71 -7.18 5.75
C PHE A 30 7.34 -7.87 5.62
N ARG A 31 6.31 -7.06 5.30
CA ARG A 31 4.96 -7.49 4.92
C ARG A 31 4.52 -6.77 3.66
N ARG A 32 3.74 -7.41 2.80
CA ARG A 32 3.18 -6.81 1.58
C ARG A 32 1.76 -7.28 1.33
N ASN A 33 0.92 -6.43 0.73
CA ASN A 33 -0.47 -6.77 0.42
C ASN A 33 -0.64 -7.52 -0.91
N LEU A 34 0.25 -7.30 -1.88
CA LEU A 34 0.18 -7.87 -3.23
C LEU A 34 1.45 -8.65 -3.59
N PRO A 35 1.36 -9.64 -4.50
CA PRO A 35 2.54 -10.24 -5.12
C PRO A 35 3.27 -9.21 -6.00
N ARG A 36 4.55 -9.46 -6.32
CA ARG A 36 5.35 -8.55 -7.18
C ARG A 36 4.96 -8.55 -8.66
N ALA A 37 4.14 -9.51 -9.10
CA ALA A 37 3.52 -9.49 -10.43
C ALA A 37 2.18 -10.25 -10.41
N PRO A 38 1.28 -9.96 -11.36
CA PRO A 38 1.37 -8.91 -12.39
C PRO A 38 0.84 -7.57 -11.86
N LEU A 39 1.74 -6.64 -11.54
CA LEU A 39 1.39 -5.28 -11.12
C LEU A 39 1.41 -4.34 -12.33
N ASP A 40 0.58 -3.32 -12.31
CA ASP A 40 0.41 -2.33 -13.37
C ASP A 40 0.27 -0.91 -12.79
N ASP A 41 0.30 0.10 -13.66
CA ASP A 41 0.06 1.50 -13.33
C ASP A 41 -1.43 1.75 -13.01
N LEU A 42 -1.70 2.32 -11.85
CA LEU A 42 -3.03 2.70 -11.37
C LEU A 42 -3.18 4.22 -11.40
N ALA A 43 -3.50 4.76 -12.58
CA ALA A 43 -3.65 6.21 -12.80
C ALA A 43 -4.71 6.89 -11.91
N ALA A 44 -5.74 6.16 -11.48
CA ALA A 44 -6.83 6.66 -10.64
C ALA A 44 -6.74 6.14 -9.19
N ALA A 45 -5.52 5.87 -8.70
CA ALA A 45 -5.31 5.39 -7.34
C ALA A 45 -5.50 6.47 -6.26
N LEU A 46 -5.28 7.74 -6.61
CA LEU A 46 -5.33 8.86 -5.68
C LEU A 46 -6.36 9.89 -6.12
N THR A 47 -6.89 10.62 -5.15
CA THR A 47 -7.77 11.77 -5.34
C THR A 47 -7.28 12.88 -4.43
N ASP A 48 -7.33 14.11 -4.91
CA ASP A 48 -6.80 15.27 -4.20
C ASP A 48 -7.39 15.43 -2.79
N GLY A 49 -6.51 15.53 -1.79
CA GLY A 49 -6.93 15.71 -0.40
C GLY A 49 -7.79 14.58 0.16
N VAL A 50 -7.73 13.38 -0.45
CA VAL A 50 -8.44 12.17 -0.02
C VAL A 50 -7.40 11.08 0.18
N MET A 51 -7.49 10.32 1.28
CA MET A 51 -6.58 9.20 1.50
C MET A 51 -7.11 7.93 0.85
N THR A 52 -6.22 7.21 0.17
CA THR A 52 -6.45 5.84 -0.31
C THR A 52 -5.79 4.88 0.65
N SER A 53 -6.56 3.92 1.15
CA SER A 53 -6.12 2.89 2.10
C SER A 53 -6.25 1.50 1.51
N VAL A 54 -5.26 0.66 1.75
CA VAL A 54 -5.19 -0.72 1.27
C VAL A 54 -5.04 -1.70 2.44
N GLY A 55 -5.75 -2.82 2.34
CA GLY A 55 -5.68 -3.86 3.36
C GLY A 55 -4.35 -4.62 3.28
N VAL A 56 -3.72 -4.83 4.44
CA VAL A 56 -2.52 -5.68 4.57
C VAL A 56 -2.66 -6.58 5.79
N TYR A 57 -2.33 -7.86 5.61
CA TYR A 57 -2.36 -8.81 6.73
C TYR A 57 -1.06 -8.70 7.53
N LEU A 58 -1.18 -8.42 8.83
CA LEU A 58 -0.06 -8.36 9.78
C LEU A 58 -0.24 -9.41 10.87
N HIS A 59 0.87 -9.89 11.40
CA HIS A 59 0.90 -10.87 12.49
C HIS A 59 1.15 -10.18 13.83
N ALA A 60 0.58 -10.71 14.90
CA ALA A 60 0.93 -10.29 16.26
C ALA A 60 2.44 -10.46 16.49
N GLY A 61 3.08 -9.42 17.03
CA GLY A 61 4.53 -9.35 17.24
C GLY A 61 5.29 -8.65 16.11
N ASP A 62 4.68 -8.42 14.94
CA ASP A 62 5.29 -7.61 13.88
C ASP A 62 5.58 -6.20 14.42
N VAL A 63 6.78 -5.68 14.15
CA VAL A 63 7.17 -4.30 14.49
C VAL A 63 7.29 -3.53 13.20
N ILE A 64 6.38 -2.59 12.98
CA ILE A 64 6.35 -1.75 11.77
C ILE A 64 7.00 -0.40 12.07
N THR A 65 8.04 -0.06 11.32
CA THR A 65 8.72 1.24 11.40
C THR A 65 8.54 2.08 10.15
N ASN A 66 8.31 1.46 8.99
CA ASN A 66 8.22 2.16 7.71
C ASN A 66 7.07 1.66 6.84
N LEU A 67 6.55 2.58 6.02
CA LEU A 67 5.60 2.29 4.94
C LEU A 67 6.24 2.63 3.61
N SER A 68 6.08 1.74 2.64
CA SER A 68 6.62 1.91 1.29
C SER A 68 5.53 1.78 0.24
N PHE A 69 5.41 2.80 -0.59
CA PHE A 69 4.54 2.82 -1.78
C PHE A 69 5.39 3.10 -3.01
N LEU A 70 4.92 2.65 -4.17
CA LEU A 70 5.58 2.83 -5.46
C LEU A 70 4.73 3.73 -6.36
N SER A 71 5.30 4.84 -6.81
CA SER A 71 4.70 5.63 -7.89
C SER A 71 4.86 4.89 -9.21
N GLY A 72 3.86 5.02 -10.08
CA GLY A 72 3.90 4.50 -11.42
C GLY A 72 4.37 5.54 -12.43
N ALA A 73 3.78 5.53 -13.63
CA ALA A 73 4.23 6.34 -14.76
C ALA A 73 4.07 7.85 -14.54
N THR A 74 3.07 8.29 -13.78
CA THR A 74 2.81 9.70 -13.49
C THR A 74 3.48 10.10 -12.18
N ALA A 75 4.35 11.10 -12.23
CA ALA A 75 5.00 11.67 -11.05
C ALA A 75 4.04 12.58 -10.26
N GLY A 76 4.20 12.62 -8.94
CA GLY A 76 3.59 13.61 -8.07
C GLY A 76 4.37 14.92 -8.15
N ALA A 77 3.79 15.93 -8.79
CA ALA A 77 4.41 17.24 -8.99
C ALA A 77 3.56 18.35 -8.38
N GLY A 78 4.20 19.28 -7.67
CA GLY A 78 3.53 20.36 -6.95
C GLY A 78 2.62 19.94 -5.77
N PRO A 79 2.94 18.91 -4.97
CA PRO A 79 2.16 18.64 -3.76
C PRO A 79 2.15 19.85 -2.82
N ALA A 80 1.08 20.00 -2.05
CA ALA A 80 1.14 20.86 -0.86
C ALA A 80 1.48 20.03 0.38
N ASN A 81 0.97 18.80 0.48
CA ASN A 81 1.11 17.85 1.57
C ASN A 81 0.95 16.42 1.05
N TRP A 82 1.74 15.51 1.62
CA TRP A 82 1.52 14.08 1.45
C TRP A 82 2.19 13.31 2.58
N TRP A 83 1.61 12.16 2.90
CA TRP A 83 2.03 11.32 4.01
C TRP A 83 1.50 9.89 3.82
N PHE A 84 2.06 8.96 4.59
CA PHE A 84 1.52 7.62 4.76
C PHE A 84 1.04 7.41 6.19
N ALA A 85 0.06 6.54 6.38
CA ALA A 85 -0.48 6.21 7.70
C ALA A 85 -0.79 4.72 7.84
N LEU A 86 -0.75 4.24 9.07
CA LEU A 86 -1.12 2.88 9.45
C LEU A 86 -2.33 2.94 10.40
N TYR A 87 -3.36 2.18 10.09
CA TYR A 87 -4.57 2.03 10.89
C TYR A 87 -4.75 0.59 11.34
N ASP A 88 -5.47 0.42 12.45
CA ASP A 88 -5.71 -0.88 13.08
C ASP A 88 -6.68 -1.79 12.30
N ASN A 89 -6.93 -2.98 12.86
CA ASN A 89 -7.77 -4.02 12.26
C ASN A 89 -9.24 -3.98 12.70
N SER A 90 -9.64 -2.94 13.46
CA SER A 90 -10.99 -2.80 14.01
C SER A 90 -12.05 -2.56 12.92
N PRO A 91 -13.35 -2.72 13.21
CA PRO A 91 -14.42 -2.46 12.23
C PRO A 91 -14.44 -1.02 11.69
N THR A 92 -14.02 -0.05 12.52
CA THR A 92 -13.81 1.34 12.14
C THR A 92 -12.34 1.67 12.42
N PRO A 93 -11.44 1.42 11.45
CA PRO A 93 -10.00 1.42 11.70
C PRO A 93 -9.51 2.70 12.37
N ALA A 94 -8.83 2.59 13.50
CA ALA A 94 -8.25 3.72 14.24
C ALA A 94 -6.79 3.96 13.85
N LEU A 95 -6.36 5.22 13.80
CA LEU A 95 -5.00 5.61 13.45
C LEU A 95 -4.02 5.10 14.50
N LEU A 96 -3.03 4.32 14.06
CA LEU A 96 -1.94 3.84 14.91
C LEU A 96 -0.73 4.78 14.83
N ALA A 97 -0.34 5.13 13.61
CA ALA A 97 0.76 6.05 13.36
C ALA A 97 0.67 6.64 11.95
N GLN A 98 1.36 7.76 11.75
CA GLN A 98 1.57 8.36 10.43
C GLN A 98 3.04 8.76 10.26
N THR A 99 3.46 8.96 9.03
CA THR A 99 4.77 9.51 8.70
C THR A 99 4.79 11.02 8.94
N ALA A 100 5.97 11.64 8.89
CA ALA A 100 6.05 13.08 8.75
C ALA A 100 5.38 13.53 7.43
N ASN A 101 4.73 14.71 7.44
CA ASN A 101 4.27 15.35 6.22
C ASN A 101 5.49 15.73 5.36
N GLN A 102 5.43 15.39 4.09
CA GLN A 102 6.51 15.65 3.13
C GLN A 102 6.35 17.00 2.41
N ALA A 103 5.25 17.71 2.67
CA ALA A 103 4.97 19.03 2.11
C ALA A 103 5.14 19.07 0.58
N ALA A 104 5.88 20.04 0.06
CA ALA A 104 6.12 20.23 -1.36
C ALA A 104 7.15 19.28 -2.00
N ALA A 105 7.63 18.25 -1.28
CA ALA A 105 8.59 17.32 -1.82
C ALA A 105 7.99 16.54 -3.00
N ALA A 106 8.60 16.64 -4.18
CA ALA A 106 8.13 15.92 -5.35
C ALA A 106 8.32 14.39 -5.21
N TRP A 107 7.41 13.65 -5.83
CA TRP A 107 7.51 12.20 -5.96
C TRP A 107 7.69 11.84 -7.43
N ALA A 108 8.95 11.59 -7.82
CA ALA A 108 9.29 11.17 -9.18
C ALA A 108 8.53 9.90 -9.61
N ALA A 109 8.31 9.75 -10.92
CA ALA A 109 7.70 8.55 -11.49
C ALA A 109 8.57 7.30 -11.23
N ASN A 110 7.95 6.13 -11.22
CA ASN A 110 8.61 4.82 -11.06
C ASN A 110 9.55 4.73 -9.85
N THR A 111 9.18 5.40 -8.74
CA THR A 111 10.05 5.56 -7.57
C THR A 111 9.35 5.03 -6.33
N VAL A 112 10.05 4.15 -5.59
CA VAL A 112 9.61 3.74 -4.26
C VAL A 112 9.86 4.89 -3.28
N LYS A 113 8.84 5.28 -2.52
CA LYS A 113 9.01 6.13 -1.33
C LYS A 113 8.81 5.27 -0.11
N THR A 114 9.87 5.16 0.69
CA THR A 114 9.87 4.52 2.01
C THR A 114 9.95 5.62 3.04
N LEU A 115 8.92 5.76 3.86
CA LEU A 115 8.85 6.79 4.90
C LEU A 115 8.75 6.13 6.28
N ALA A 116 9.47 6.70 7.24
CA ALA A 116 9.39 6.26 8.64
C ALA A 116 8.10 6.77 9.28
N LEU A 117 7.45 5.91 10.04
CA LEU A 117 6.38 6.28 10.96
C LEU A 117 6.96 7.14 12.09
N SER A 118 6.18 8.10 12.59
CA SER A 118 6.57 8.93 13.73
C SER A 118 6.81 8.11 15.01
N ALA A 119 6.18 6.94 15.11
CA ALA A 119 6.39 5.96 16.16
C ALA A 119 6.28 4.54 15.60
N ALA A 120 7.22 3.66 15.97
CA ALA A 120 7.17 2.25 15.62
C ALA A 120 5.91 1.58 16.22
N GLN A 121 5.26 0.72 15.44
CA GLN A 121 4.01 0.06 15.83
C GLN A 121 4.22 -1.44 16.01
N THR A 122 4.08 -1.91 17.25
CA THR A 122 4.03 -3.35 17.54
C THR A 122 2.60 -3.86 17.39
N ILE A 123 2.39 -4.77 16.46
CA ILE A 123 1.08 -5.36 16.16
C ILE A 123 0.68 -6.30 17.29
N LYS A 124 -0.44 -6.00 17.95
CA LYS A 124 -0.92 -6.77 19.12
C LYS A 124 -1.73 -8.01 18.73
N THR A 125 -2.43 -7.95 17.61
CA THR A 125 -3.36 -9.00 17.16
C THR A 125 -3.18 -9.22 15.66
N SER A 126 -3.08 -10.48 15.23
CA SER A 126 -3.03 -10.77 13.80
C SER A 126 -4.34 -10.38 13.10
N GLY A 127 -4.26 -9.86 11.89
CA GLY A 127 -5.44 -9.49 11.11
C GLY A 127 -5.15 -8.54 9.95
N ILE A 128 -6.21 -8.04 9.33
CA ILE A 128 -6.13 -7.06 8.23
C ILE A 128 -6.09 -5.66 8.82
N TYR A 129 -4.92 -5.03 8.71
CA TYR A 129 -4.65 -3.62 9.00
C TYR A 129 -4.75 -2.80 7.71
N TRP A 130 -4.71 -1.47 7.82
CA TRP A 130 -4.80 -0.59 6.66
C TRP A 130 -3.60 0.33 6.57
N ALA A 131 -2.88 0.26 5.45
CA ALA A 131 -1.88 1.25 5.10
C ALA A 131 -2.51 2.28 4.15
N ALA A 132 -2.39 3.54 4.48
CA ALA A 132 -2.98 4.65 3.74
C ALA A 132 -1.91 5.56 3.14
N VAL A 133 -2.23 6.14 2.00
CA VAL A 133 -1.48 7.20 1.32
C VAL A 133 -2.44 8.35 1.04
N MET A 134 -2.01 9.56 1.37
CA MET A 134 -2.72 10.80 1.06
C MET A 134 -1.78 11.68 0.26
N PHE A 135 -2.32 12.29 -0.79
CA PHE A 135 -1.64 13.30 -1.57
C PHE A 135 -2.61 14.43 -1.83
N ASP A 136 -2.30 15.62 -1.35
CA ASP A 136 -2.96 16.84 -1.82
C ASP A 136 -2.00 17.56 -2.78
N HIS A 137 -2.56 18.06 -3.86
CA HIS A 137 -1.86 18.84 -4.84
C HIS A 137 -2.62 20.16 -4.99
N ASN A 138 -2.00 21.23 -4.53
CA ASN A 138 -2.56 22.57 -4.74
C ASN A 138 -2.54 22.92 -6.25
N ALA A 139 -1.51 22.46 -6.97
CA ALA A 139 -1.38 22.56 -8.41
C ALA A 139 -0.43 21.47 -8.94
N GLY A 140 -0.72 20.91 -10.12
CA GLY A 140 0.16 19.93 -10.76
C GLY A 140 -0.52 18.59 -10.98
N ALA A 141 0.19 17.49 -10.72
CA ALA A 141 -0.30 16.14 -10.99
C ALA A 141 -0.18 15.27 -9.74
N LEU A 142 -1.23 14.49 -9.48
CA LEU A 142 -1.21 13.38 -8.52
C LEU A 142 -0.33 12.25 -9.09
N PRO A 143 0.48 11.58 -8.25
CA PRO A 143 1.20 10.40 -8.73
C PRO A 143 0.22 9.28 -9.04
N SER A 144 0.45 8.57 -10.15
CA SER A 144 -0.14 7.24 -10.29
C SER A 144 0.61 6.28 -9.36
N LEU A 145 -0.04 5.19 -8.95
CA LEU A 145 0.59 4.20 -8.07
C LEU A 145 0.70 2.86 -8.79
N VAL A 146 1.72 2.07 -8.47
CA VAL A 146 1.81 0.69 -8.96
C VAL A 146 0.99 -0.22 -8.06
N GLY A 147 0.20 -1.12 -8.65
CA GLY A 147 -0.65 -2.05 -7.92
C GLY A 147 -1.39 -3.01 -8.83
N ALA A 148 -2.58 -3.44 -8.40
CA ALA A 148 -3.47 -4.27 -9.21
C ALA A 148 -4.91 -3.75 -9.14
N LEU A 149 -5.75 -4.20 -10.08
CA LEU A 149 -7.19 -4.03 -9.98
C LEU A 149 -7.78 -5.18 -9.14
N GLY A 150 -8.56 -4.83 -8.13
CA GLY A 150 -9.16 -5.78 -7.19
C GLY A 150 -10.67 -5.71 -7.22
N ALA A 151 -11.32 -6.88 -7.30
CA ALA A 151 -12.78 -6.94 -7.27
C ALA A 151 -13.35 -6.21 -6.03
N ARG A 152 -14.49 -5.55 -6.23
CA ARG A 152 -15.33 -5.08 -5.12
C ARG A 152 -15.85 -6.28 -4.32
N PRO A 153 -16.19 -6.12 -3.03
CA PRO A 153 -16.87 -7.18 -2.28
C PRO A 153 -18.03 -7.77 -3.08
N ILE A 154 -17.97 -9.08 -3.32
CA ILE A 154 -18.96 -9.82 -4.12
C ILE A 154 -20.01 -10.42 -3.20
N VAL A 155 -19.59 -10.87 -2.01
CA VAL A 155 -20.49 -11.42 -1.00
C VAL A 155 -20.60 -10.50 0.21
N THR A 156 -21.73 -10.59 0.91
CA THR A 156 -21.97 -9.81 2.12
C THR A 156 -20.95 -10.19 3.19
N GLY A 157 -20.30 -9.19 3.79
CA GLY A 157 -19.31 -9.37 4.85
C GLY A 157 -17.85 -9.42 4.38
N GLU A 158 -17.59 -9.45 3.06
CA GLU A 158 -16.24 -9.24 2.54
C GLU A 158 -15.75 -7.82 2.84
N ARG A 159 -14.49 -7.72 3.30
CA ARG A 159 -13.82 -6.42 3.47
C ARG A 159 -13.36 -5.90 2.11
N ASN A 160 -13.32 -4.58 1.97
CA ASN A 160 -12.71 -3.94 0.81
C ASN A 160 -11.22 -4.34 0.70
N LEU A 161 -10.68 -4.44 -0.51
CA LEU A 161 -9.23 -4.59 -0.72
C LEU A 161 -8.53 -3.21 -0.67
N ALA A 162 -9.20 -2.19 -1.20
CA ALA A 162 -8.81 -0.80 -1.15
C ALA A 162 -10.04 0.10 -0.99
N GLN A 163 -9.83 1.26 -0.39
CA GLN A 163 -10.90 2.22 -0.13
C GLN A 163 -10.37 3.64 0.06
N THR A 164 -11.19 4.62 -0.30
CA THR A 164 -10.93 6.04 -0.10
C THR A 164 -11.68 6.56 1.12
N SER A 165 -11.12 7.55 1.83
CA SER A 165 -11.79 8.21 2.94
C SER A 165 -11.23 9.61 3.21
N GLY A 166 -12.01 10.41 3.93
CA GLY A 166 -11.73 11.82 4.15
C GLY A 166 -12.02 12.70 2.94
N ALA A 167 -11.88 14.02 3.13
CA ALA A 167 -11.99 15.03 2.09
C ALA A 167 -11.27 16.30 2.57
N GLY A 168 -10.52 16.97 1.68
CA GLY A 168 -9.76 18.17 2.04
C GLY A 168 -8.71 17.92 3.13
N LEU A 169 -8.15 16.71 3.18
CA LEU A 169 -7.09 16.35 4.11
C LEU A 169 -5.82 17.13 3.78
N THR A 170 -5.05 17.47 4.82
CA THR A 170 -3.79 18.20 4.70
C THR A 170 -2.68 17.46 5.45
N THR A 171 -2.23 17.95 6.61
CA THR A 171 -1.02 17.44 7.27
C THR A 171 -1.25 16.25 8.20
N THR A 172 -2.49 16.04 8.64
CA THR A 172 -2.83 15.06 9.67
C THR A 172 -3.83 14.05 9.12
N ALA A 173 -3.51 12.78 9.30
CA ALA A 173 -4.39 11.67 8.96
C ALA A 173 -5.61 11.68 9.88
N PRO A 174 -6.83 11.39 9.36
CA PRO A 174 -8.02 11.25 10.20
C PRO A 174 -7.80 10.25 11.33
N ALA A 175 -8.34 10.53 12.52
CA ALA A 175 -8.20 9.63 13.68
C ALA A 175 -8.82 8.24 13.44
N THR A 176 -9.82 8.16 12.55
CA THR A 176 -10.44 6.90 12.13
C THR A 176 -10.78 6.92 10.64
N ILE A 177 -10.86 5.74 10.03
CA ILE A 177 -11.43 5.57 8.68
C ILE A 177 -12.94 5.43 8.80
N ALA A 178 -13.64 6.56 8.82
CA ALA A 178 -15.11 6.61 8.85
C ALA A 178 -15.70 6.67 7.44
N ALA A 179 -16.78 5.93 7.21
CA ALA A 179 -17.53 5.89 5.95
C ALA A 179 -16.64 5.72 4.69
N PRO A 180 -15.77 4.69 4.63
CA PRO A 180 -14.92 4.49 3.48
C PRO A 180 -15.74 4.15 2.21
N ALA A 181 -15.31 4.67 1.08
CA ALA A 181 -15.84 4.28 -0.23
C ALA A 181 -14.90 3.26 -0.90
N VAL A 182 -15.45 2.15 -1.38
CA VAL A 182 -14.66 1.09 -2.02
C VAL A 182 -13.99 1.58 -3.31
N GLN A 183 -12.74 1.18 -3.51
CA GLN A 183 -11.94 1.49 -4.69
C GLN A 183 -11.44 0.20 -5.36
N ASN A 184 -11.46 0.16 -6.69
CA ASN A 184 -10.98 -0.99 -7.48
C ASN A 184 -9.46 -0.99 -7.61
N SER A 185 -8.83 0.19 -7.67
CA SER A 185 -7.39 0.34 -7.66
C SER A 185 -6.84 -0.05 -6.29
N VAL A 186 -6.04 -1.11 -6.23
CA VAL A 186 -5.36 -1.59 -5.03
C VAL A 186 -3.86 -1.33 -5.18
N PRO A 187 -3.34 -0.20 -4.66
CA PRO A 187 -1.91 0.05 -4.61
C PRO A 187 -1.12 -1.04 -3.89
N LEU A 188 0.09 -1.33 -4.39
CA LEU A 188 1.05 -2.14 -3.66
C LEU A 188 1.58 -1.34 -2.45
N VAL A 189 1.59 -1.98 -1.29
CA VAL A 189 2.29 -1.49 -0.10
C VAL A 189 3.25 -2.54 0.43
N VAL A 190 4.40 -2.08 0.92
CA VAL A 190 5.36 -2.88 1.69
C VAL A 190 5.63 -2.20 3.02
N LEU A 191 5.56 -2.97 4.10
CA LEU A 191 5.78 -2.53 5.47
C LEU A 191 7.02 -3.25 6.00
N THR A 192 7.88 -2.52 6.70
CA THR A 192 9.09 -3.02 7.38
C THR A 192 9.17 -2.45 8.76
#